data_AF-A0A1Z9D6M8-F1
#
_entry.id   AF-A0A1Z9D6M8-F1
#
_cell.length_a   1.000
_cell.length_b   1.000
_cell.length_c   1.000
_cell.angle_alpha   90.00
_cell.angle_beta   90.00
_cell.angle_gamma   90.00
#
_symmetry.space_group_name_H-M   'P 1'
#
loop_
_entity.id
_entity.type
_entity.pdbx_description
1 polymer ?
#
loop_
_entity_poly.entity_id
_entity_poly.type
_entity_poly.pdbx_seq_one_letter_code
_entity_poly.pdbx_strand_id
1 'polypeptide(L)'
;MGPAHAASSPLLDAQELRSDVSALTNDYIDRYQDRLTPEQERQLTQAARQARREMTTLVRVIKKAERRDTPAAWKAAYRQHERAAAMVDGRFDDVRATLESELTFVERLSAFSDYSSSMRDFQSLGVELARRAGK
;
A
#
# COMPACT_ATOMS: atom_id res chain seq x y z
N MET A 1 9.07 8.84 32.57
CA MET A 1 9.38 7.61 31.80
C MET A 1 8.42 7.57 30.62
N GLY A 2 8.87 7.96 29.43
CA GLY A 2 8.04 7.93 28.22
C GLY A 2 7.84 6.48 27.76
N PRO A 3 6.68 6.12 27.18
CA PRO A 3 6.49 4.79 26.64
C PRO A 3 7.54 4.59 25.56
N ALA A 4 8.39 3.58 25.75
CA ALA A 4 9.20 3.06 24.67
C ALA A 4 8.24 2.75 23.52
N HIS A 5 8.34 3.51 22.43
CA HIS A 5 7.85 3.02 21.14
C HIS A 5 8.61 1.73 20.91
N ALA A 6 8.00 0.60 21.27
CA ALA A 6 8.47 -0.70 20.85
C ALA A 6 8.62 -0.58 19.34
N ALA A 7 9.84 -0.73 18.83
CA ALA A 7 10.09 -0.65 17.40
C ALA A 7 9.09 -1.58 16.72
N SER A 8 8.13 -1.02 16.01
CA SER A 8 7.09 -1.79 15.35
C SER A 8 7.79 -2.77 14.42
N SER A 9 7.33 -4.02 14.43
CA SER A 9 7.90 -5.04 13.55
C SER A 9 7.54 -4.64 12.12
N PRO A 10 8.51 -4.49 11.20
CA PRO A 10 8.21 -4.19 9.80
C PRO A 10 7.22 -5.17 9.17
N LEU A 11 7.15 -6.41 9.69
CA LEU A 11 6.14 -7.38 9.28
C LEU A 11 4.73 -7.00 9.75
N LEU A 12 4.56 -6.52 10.98
CA LEU A 12 3.26 -6.05 11.47
C LEU A 12 2.80 -4.83 10.67
N ASP A 13 3.69 -3.86 10.49
CA ASP A 13 3.41 -2.64 9.71
C ASP A 13 3.01 -2.99 8.25
N ALA A 14 3.71 -3.95 7.62
CA ALA A 14 3.36 -4.41 6.28
C ALA A 14 2.04 -5.20 6.21
N GLN A 15 1.67 -5.90 7.29
CA GLN A 15 0.40 -6.64 7.37
C GLN A 15 -0.80 -5.71 7.56
N GLU A 16 -0.67 -4.73 8.46
CA GLU A 16 -1.67 -3.68 8.68
C GLU A 16 -1.90 -2.91 7.39
N LEU A 17 -0.82 -2.41 6.77
CA LEU A 17 -0.91 -1.69 5.51
C LEU A 17 -1.56 -2.52 4.38
N ARG A 18 -1.28 -3.83 4.31
CA ARG A 18 -1.96 -4.72 3.35
C ARG A 18 -3.46 -4.80 3.63
N SER A 19 -3.84 -4.89 4.90
CA SER A 19 -5.23 -4.94 5.33
C SER A 19 -5.95 -3.65 4.96
N ASP A 20 -5.36 -2.49 5.29
CA ASP A 20 -5.94 -1.17 5.04
C ASP A 20 -6.11 -0.92 3.56
N VAL A 21 -5.08 -1.14 2.74
CA VAL A 21 -5.18 -1.02 1.28
C VAL A 21 -6.28 -1.93 0.72
N SER A 22 -6.40 -3.15 1.26
CA SER A 22 -7.42 -4.09 0.80
C SER A 22 -8.84 -3.67 1.18
N ALA A 23 -9.04 -3.18 2.40
CA ALA A 23 -10.31 -2.67 2.90
C ALA A 23 -10.71 -1.42 2.12
N LEU A 24 -9.80 -0.45 2.02
CA LEU A 24 -10.01 0.78 1.27
C LEU A 24 -10.45 0.48 -0.15
N THR A 25 -9.71 -0.37 -0.86
CA THR A 25 -10.06 -0.65 -2.27
C THR A 25 -11.42 -1.34 -2.43
N ASN A 26 -11.83 -2.20 -1.49
CA ASN A 26 -13.18 -2.77 -1.51
C ASN A 26 -14.23 -1.70 -1.24
N ASP A 27 -14.03 -0.88 -0.22
CA ASP A 27 -14.96 0.19 0.14
C ASP A 27 -15.17 1.17 -1.02
N TYR A 28 -14.12 1.50 -1.78
CA TYR A 28 -14.24 2.32 -2.98
C TYR A 28 -15.02 1.61 -4.09
N ILE A 29 -14.75 0.33 -4.37
CA ILE A 29 -15.51 -0.42 -5.37
C ILE A 29 -16.99 -0.48 -4.97
N ASP A 30 -17.29 -0.89 -3.74
CA ASP A 30 -18.66 -1.06 -3.26
C ASP A 30 -19.43 0.28 -3.21
N ARG A 31 -18.76 1.36 -2.82
CA ARG A 31 -19.37 2.71 -2.73
C ARG A 31 -19.67 3.30 -4.10
N TYR A 32 -18.85 3.01 -5.11
CA TYR A 32 -18.97 3.64 -6.42
C TYR A 32 -19.51 2.71 -7.52
N GLN A 33 -19.74 1.42 -7.25
CA GLN A 33 -20.18 0.43 -8.24
C GLN A 33 -21.36 0.90 -9.11
N ASP A 34 -22.37 1.55 -8.52
CA ASP A 34 -23.58 1.98 -9.23
C ASP A 34 -23.34 3.19 -10.17
N ARG A 35 -22.19 3.84 -10.03
CA ARG A 35 -21.78 5.04 -10.80
C ARG A 35 -20.69 4.70 -11.83
N LEU A 36 -20.08 3.52 -11.71
CA LEU A 36 -19.00 3.09 -12.59
C LEU A 36 -19.57 2.41 -13.83
N THR A 37 -18.97 2.70 -14.98
CA THR A 37 -19.17 1.85 -16.16
C THR A 37 -18.53 0.48 -15.92
N PRO A 38 -19.01 -0.58 -16.58
CA PRO A 38 -18.42 -1.92 -16.46
C PRO A 38 -16.92 -1.97 -16.76
N GLU A 39 -16.42 -1.07 -17.61
CA GLU A 39 -15.00 -0.97 -17.92
C GLU A 39 -14.19 -0.33 -16.78
N GLN A 40 -14.71 0.75 -16.18
CA GLN A 40 -14.09 1.37 -15.00
C GLN A 40 -14.07 0.41 -13.81
N GLU A 41 -15.16 -0.33 -13.58
CA GLU A 41 -15.25 -1.35 -12.53
C GLU A 41 -14.19 -2.45 -12.74
N ARG A 42 -14.00 -2.92 -13.98
CA ARG A 42 -12.95 -3.89 -14.34
C ARG A 42 -11.56 -3.34 -14.07
N GLN A 43 -11.28 -2.10 -14.48
CA GLN A 43 -9.98 -1.46 -14.28
C GLN A 43 -9.64 -1.33 -12.78
N LEU A 44 -10.58 -0.83 -11.98
CA LEU A 44 -10.41 -0.72 -10.53
C LEU A 44 -10.22 -2.09 -9.87
N THR A 45 -11.01 -3.09 -10.26
CA THR A 45 -10.88 -4.46 -9.76
C THR A 45 -9.51 -5.06 -10.11
N GLN A 46 -8.99 -4.80 -11.30
CA GLN A 46 -7.65 -5.26 -11.71
C GLN A 46 -6.56 -4.57 -10.90
N ALA A 47 -6.63 -3.24 -10.76
CA ALA A 47 -5.69 -2.47 -9.96
C ALA A 47 -5.67 -2.94 -8.50
N ALA A 48 -6.85 -3.19 -7.92
CA ALA A 48 -7.05 -3.74 -6.57
C ALA A 48 -6.36 -5.10 -6.40
N ARG A 49 -6.62 -6.03 -7.33
CA ARG A 49 -6.02 -7.37 -7.31
C ARG A 49 -4.50 -7.30 -7.42
N GLN A 50 -3.99 -6.43 -8.27
CA GLN A 50 -2.55 -6.26 -8.43
C GLN A 50 -1.92 -5.64 -7.17
N ALA A 51 -2.55 -4.64 -6.55
CA ALA A 51 -2.08 -4.04 -5.29
C ALA A 51 -2.00 -5.08 -4.16
N ARG A 52 -3.05 -5.92 -4.02
CA ARG A 52 -3.07 -7.03 -3.05
C ARG A 52 -1.94 -8.02 -3.27
N ARG A 53 -1.65 -8.38 -4.54
CA ARG A 53 -0.56 -9.31 -4.88
C ARG A 53 0.81 -8.74 -4.51
N GLU A 54 1.04 -7.46 -4.78
CA GLU A 54 2.29 -6.79 -4.45
C GLU A 54 2.49 -6.67 -2.95
N MET A 55 1.45 -6.24 -2.22
CA MET A 55 1.48 -6.16 -0.76
C MET A 55 1.68 -7.54 -0.11
N THR A 56 1.05 -8.59 -0.66
CA THR A 56 1.28 -9.97 -0.20
C THR A 56 2.72 -10.42 -0.42
N THR A 57 3.31 -10.04 -1.55
CA THR A 57 4.72 -10.34 -1.86
C THR A 57 5.65 -9.57 -0.92
N LEU A 58 5.39 -8.28 -0.69
CA LEU A 58 6.14 -7.45 0.26
C LEU A 58 6.12 -8.06 1.66
N VAL A 59 4.94 -8.37 2.21
CA VAL A 59 4.78 -9.05 3.51
C VAL A 59 5.58 -10.36 3.56
N ARG A 60 5.55 -11.18 2.50
CA ARG A 60 6.30 -12.44 2.44
C ARG A 60 7.80 -12.22 2.49
N VAL A 61 8.32 -11.23 1.75
CA VAL A 61 9.75 -10.93 1.70
C VAL A 61 10.21 -10.33 3.04
N ILE A 62 9.42 -9.46 3.66
CA ILE A 62 9.71 -8.90 4.99
C ILE A 62 9.70 -10.01 6.06
N LYS A 63 8.70 -10.89 6.07
CA LYS A 63 8.67 -12.06 6.97
C LYS A 63 9.92 -12.92 6.83
N LYS A 64 10.41 -13.10 5.60
CA LYS A 64 11.65 -13.85 5.34
C LYS A 64 12.88 -13.08 5.82
N ALA A 65 12.89 -11.75 5.67
CA ALA A 65 13.96 -10.90 6.15
C ALA A 65 14.05 -10.92 7.67
N GLU A 66 12.93 -10.75 8.40
CA GLU A 66 12.89 -10.86 9.86
C GLU A 66 13.37 -12.22 10.36
N ARG A 67 12.94 -13.32 9.71
CA ARG A 67 13.35 -14.67 10.10
C ARG A 67 14.84 -14.96 9.91
N ARG A 68 15.46 -14.37 8.88
CA ARG A 68 16.86 -14.61 8.54
C ARG A 68 17.79 -13.61 9.21
N ASP A 69 17.29 -12.40 9.42
CA ASP A 69 17.97 -11.24 9.96
C ASP A 69 19.37 -11.02 9.35
N THR A 70 19.46 -11.07 8.02
CA THR A 70 20.70 -10.80 7.29
C THR A 70 20.57 -9.56 6.42
N PRO A 71 21.66 -8.81 6.20
CA PRO A 71 21.65 -7.62 5.34
C PRO A 71 21.16 -7.93 3.92
N ALA A 72 21.50 -9.10 3.38
CA ALA A 72 21.04 -9.54 2.07
C ALA A 72 19.52 -9.77 2.02
N ALA A 73 18.91 -10.29 3.09
CA ALA A 73 17.48 -10.50 3.15
C ALA A 73 16.72 -9.17 3.30
N TRP A 74 17.25 -8.24 4.11
CA TRP A 74 16.71 -6.89 4.24
C TRP A 74 16.84 -6.07 2.94
N LYS A 75 17.95 -6.18 2.20
CA LYS A 75 18.10 -5.59 0.85
C LYS A 75 17.06 -6.12 -0.14
N ALA A 76 16.73 -7.40 -0.08
CA ALA A 76 15.69 -7.97 -0.93
C ALA A 76 14.29 -7.42 -0.57
N ALA A 77 14.00 -7.25 0.72
CA ALA A 77 12.76 -6.62 1.19
C ALA A 77 12.66 -5.16 0.73
N TYR A 78 13.74 -4.40 0.87
CA TYR A 78 13.80 -3.01 0.42
C TYR A 78 13.60 -2.89 -1.10
N ARG A 79 14.28 -3.71 -1.92
CA ARG A 79 14.04 -3.73 -3.37
C ARG A 79 12.61 -4.07 -3.76
N GLN A 80 11.96 -4.95 -3.00
CA GLN A 80 10.55 -5.27 -3.24
C GLN A 80 9.65 -4.08 -2.88
N HIS A 81 9.98 -3.33 -1.83
CA HIS A 81 9.30 -2.08 -1.48
C HIS A 81 9.46 -1.04 -2.60
N GLU A 82 10.67 -0.81 -3.11
CA GLU A 82 10.91 0.14 -4.22
C GLU A 82 10.10 -0.22 -5.48
N ARG A 83 10.01 -1.51 -5.81
CA ARG A 83 9.17 -1.99 -6.92
C ARG A 83 7.69 -1.72 -6.68
N ALA A 84 7.22 -1.96 -5.46
CA ALA A 84 5.84 -1.66 -5.09
C ALA A 84 5.58 -0.14 -5.16
N ALA A 85 6.53 0.69 -4.73
CA ALA A 85 6.42 2.16 -4.78
C ALA A 85 6.24 2.68 -6.21
N ALA A 86 7.07 2.22 -7.14
CA ALA A 86 6.98 2.59 -8.56
C ALA A 86 5.61 2.22 -9.18
N MET A 87 4.98 1.14 -8.72
CA MET A 87 3.64 0.76 -9.15
C MET A 87 2.53 1.55 -8.47
N VAL A 88 2.71 1.98 -7.22
CA VAL A 88 1.73 2.79 -6.50
C VAL A 88 1.62 4.18 -7.12
N ASP A 89 2.74 4.79 -7.50
CA ASP A 89 2.75 6.11 -8.16
C ASP A 89 1.99 6.09 -9.48
N GLY A 90 2.31 5.15 -10.39
CA GLY A 90 1.64 5.05 -11.68
C GLY A 90 0.15 4.70 -11.57
N ARG A 91 -0.24 3.84 -10.62
CA ARG A 91 -1.64 3.45 -10.45
C ARG A 91 -2.50 4.51 -9.79
N PHE A 92 -1.91 5.37 -8.96
CA PHE A 92 -2.67 6.45 -8.36
C PHE A 92 -3.21 7.39 -9.43
N ASP A 93 -2.40 7.69 -10.44
CA ASP A 93 -2.84 8.49 -11.58
C ASP A 93 -3.95 7.79 -12.38
N ASP A 94 -3.83 6.49 -12.62
CA ASP A 94 -4.86 5.71 -13.34
C ASP A 94 -6.19 5.65 -12.56
N VAL A 95 -6.15 5.26 -11.28
CA VAL A 95 -7.34 5.15 -10.42
C VAL A 95 -7.99 6.52 -10.22
N ARG A 96 -7.17 7.56 -10.02
CA ARG A 96 -7.67 8.93 -9.93
C ARG A 96 -8.37 9.31 -11.21
N ALA A 97 -7.77 9.10 -12.39
CA ALA A 97 -8.40 9.43 -13.66
C ALA A 97 -9.73 8.66 -13.88
N THR A 98 -9.78 7.38 -13.49
CA THR A 98 -10.98 6.54 -13.57
C THR A 98 -12.12 7.06 -12.69
N LEU A 99 -11.80 7.53 -11.48
CA LEU A 99 -12.79 7.96 -10.49
C LEU A 99 -13.09 9.45 -10.52
N GLU A 100 -12.20 10.29 -11.04
CA GLU A 100 -12.28 11.75 -10.90
C GLU A 100 -13.57 12.32 -11.50
N SER A 101 -14.02 11.83 -12.65
CA SER A 101 -15.31 12.25 -13.25
C SER A 101 -16.52 11.88 -12.39
N GLU A 102 -16.40 10.80 -11.61
CA GLU A 102 -17.47 10.23 -10.80
C GLU A 102 -17.44 10.69 -9.34
N LEU A 103 -16.40 11.39 -8.88
CA LEU A 103 -16.32 11.84 -7.49
C LEU A 103 -16.71 13.31 -7.35
N THR A 104 -17.60 13.59 -6.38
CA THR A 104 -17.83 14.95 -5.90
C THR A 104 -16.59 15.48 -5.18
N PHE A 105 -16.50 16.81 -5.00
CA PHE A 105 -15.35 17.43 -4.34
C PHE A 105 -15.06 16.87 -2.93
N VAL A 106 -16.11 16.63 -2.13
CA VAL A 106 -15.96 16.06 -0.77
C VAL A 106 -15.44 14.63 -0.82
N GLU A 107 -15.93 13.82 -1.77
CA GLU A 107 -15.46 12.45 -1.96
C GLU A 107 -14.00 12.40 -2.43
N ARG A 108 -13.57 13.34 -3.28
CA ARG A 108 -12.17 13.50 -3.69
C ARG A 108 -11.27 13.84 -2.50
N LEU A 109 -11.72 14.73 -1.60
CA LEU A 109 -10.98 15.10 -0.39
C LEU A 109 -10.83 13.92 0.58
N SER A 110 -11.89 13.13 0.79
CA SER A 110 -11.82 11.92 1.61
C SER A 110 -10.87 10.89 1.00
N ALA A 111 -10.98 10.64 -0.31
CA ALA A 111 -10.07 9.73 -1.02
C ALA A 111 -8.61 10.14 -0.95
N PHE A 112 -8.36 11.45 -1.04
CA PHE A 112 -7.03 11.99 -0.87
C PHE A 112 -6.50 11.80 0.56
N SER A 113 -7.34 12.02 1.58
CA SER A 113 -6.97 11.83 2.99
C SER A 113 -6.64 10.37 3.32
N ASP A 114 -7.54 9.47 2.94
CA ASP A 114 -7.42 8.02 3.05
C ASP A 114 -6.11 7.52 2.42
N TYR A 115 -5.87 7.90 1.17
CA TYR A 115 -4.68 7.53 0.43
C TYR A 115 -3.40 8.13 1.02
N SER A 116 -3.44 9.39 1.44
CA SER A 116 -2.28 10.07 2.05
C SER A 116 -1.83 9.38 3.34
N SER A 117 -2.77 8.84 4.12
CA SER A 117 -2.45 8.05 5.31
C SER A 117 -1.71 6.77 4.93
N SER A 118 -2.31 5.94 4.05
CA SER A 118 -1.67 4.69 3.62
C SER A 118 -0.33 4.91 2.92
N MET A 119 -0.17 6.00 2.17
CA MET A 119 1.10 6.36 1.53
C MET A 119 2.17 6.72 2.56
N ARG A 120 1.81 7.45 3.63
CA ARG A 120 2.74 7.77 4.72
C ARG A 120 3.23 6.49 5.41
N ASP A 121 2.34 5.55 5.69
CA ASP A 121 2.67 4.28 6.33
C ASP A 121 3.55 3.42 5.40
N PHE A 122 3.25 3.41 4.10
CA PHE A 122 4.07 2.76 3.09
C PHE A 122 5.48 3.35 2.99
N GLN A 123 5.61 4.68 3.02
CA GLN A 123 6.91 5.37 3.00
C GLN A 123 7.70 5.12 4.29
N SER A 124 7.04 5.16 5.44
CA SER A 124 7.64 4.85 6.75
C SER A 124 8.23 3.45 6.78
N LEU A 125 7.49 2.45 6.26
CA LEU A 125 7.99 1.09 6.08
C LEU A 125 9.24 1.06 5.19
N GLY A 126 9.27 1.81 4.10
CA GLY A 126 10.42 1.93 3.21
C GLY A 126 11.69 2.43 3.92
N VAL A 127 11.54 3.46 4.76
CA VAL A 127 12.65 4.04 5.55
C VAL A 127 13.22 3.00 6.51
N GLU A 128 12.37 2.25 7.21
CA GLU A 128 12.83 1.21 8.15
C GLU A 128 13.49 0.03 7.42
N LEU A 129 12.97 -0.39 6.27
CA LEU A 129 13.60 -1.43 5.44
C LEU A 129 14.97 -1.00 4.92
N ALA A 130 15.11 0.25 4.45
CA ALA A 130 16.39 0.82 4.02
C ALA A 130 17.41 0.82 5.18
N ARG A 131 16.98 1.26 6.37
CA ARG A 131 17.81 1.28 7.58
C ARG A 131 18.32 -0.11 7.94
N ARG A 132 17.48 -1.15 7.86
CA ARG A 132 17.89 -2.54 8.15
C ARG A 132 18.76 -3.15 7.06
N ALA A 133 18.57 -2.74 5.81
CA ALA A 133 19.40 -3.17 4.69
C ALA A 133 20.84 -2.60 4.73
N GLY A 134 21.04 -1.48 5.43
CA GLY A 134 22.34 -0.82 5.61
C GLY A 134 23.09 -1.19 6.89
N LYS A 135 22.47 -1.93 7.81
CA LYS A 135 23.15 -2.57 8.95
C LYS A 135 23.85 -3.85 8.49
#